data_AF-A0A955ZCC4-F1
#
_entry.id   AF-A0A955ZCC4-F1
#
_cell.length_a   1.000
_cell.length_b   1.000
_cell.length_c   1.000
_cell.angle_alpha   90.00
_cell.angle_beta   90.00
_cell.angle_gamma   90.00
#
_symmetry.space_group_name_H-M   'P 1'
#
loop_
_entity.id
_entity.type
_entity.pdbx_description
1 polymer ?
#
loop_
_entity_poly.entity_id
_entity_poly.type
_entity_poly.pdbx_seq_one_letter_code
_entity_poly.pdbx_strand_id
1 'polypeptide(L)'
;MRSSLALSSLGALLLVAACGGSVSLGNNQGAVGKGDADGGADGAAVDCTAPDACGPALGMPNRLCEDGKTTAGPTGRCLDKGGVCGWEIIDCPSALTCFDGAGSLSPEVRACAKDEDCTSVDVQVDCCGNTTAMGAAKANDAFAQKCAADRKAGYPGCGCPQGPLKADDGTTAGGQGAKVSVRCTGGVCKTSFDPCAGQTLPACPRECTTFPETGACTNGDKCRAAGSQIGDECSCTGGTWGCAVHPPLGMGCNLVCR
;
A
#
# COMPACT_ATOMS: atom_id res chain seq x y z
N MET A 1 14.07 -31.59 16.80
CA MET A 1 15.38 -31.41 16.13
C MET A 1 15.32 -30.09 15.38
N ARG A 2 16.08 -29.10 15.85
CA ARG A 2 16.09 -27.73 15.34
C ARG A 2 17.04 -27.67 14.14
N SER A 3 16.54 -27.34 12.96
CA SER A 3 17.39 -27.01 11.81
C SER A 3 17.27 -25.52 11.53
N SER A 4 18.29 -24.78 11.95
CA SER A 4 18.56 -23.40 11.60
C SER A 4 19.16 -23.37 10.20
N LEU A 5 18.50 -22.69 9.25
CA LEU A 5 19.09 -22.32 7.97
C LEU A 5 19.32 -20.80 7.96
N ALA A 6 20.59 -20.43 8.04
CA ALA A 6 21.09 -19.09 7.82
C ALA A 6 21.07 -18.78 6.32
N LEU A 7 20.44 -17.68 5.92
CA LEU A 7 20.49 -17.17 4.55
C LEU A 7 21.37 -15.92 4.54
N SER A 8 22.54 -16.06 3.92
CA SER A 8 23.56 -15.04 3.77
C SER A 8 23.10 -13.91 2.85
N SER A 9 23.35 -12.68 3.28
CA SER A 9 23.21 -11.44 2.52
C SER A 9 24.34 -11.30 1.50
N LEU A 10 24.00 -11.21 0.22
CA LEU A 10 24.90 -10.70 -0.82
C LEU A 10 24.54 -9.23 -1.08
N GLY A 11 25.39 -8.34 -0.57
CA GLY A 11 25.36 -6.92 -0.89
C GLY A 11 25.93 -6.68 -2.29
N ALA A 12 25.11 -6.13 -3.18
CA ALA A 12 25.57 -5.55 -4.43
C ALA A 12 25.82 -4.05 -4.21
N LEU A 13 27.10 -3.68 -4.18
CA LEU A 13 27.56 -2.29 -4.29
C LEU A 13 27.28 -1.81 -5.73
N LEU A 14 26.38 -0.85 -5.89
CA LEU A 14 26.21 -0.08 -7.12
C LEU A 14 26.87 1.29 -6.94
N LEU A 15 28.04 1.46 -7.58
CA LEU A 15 28.62 2.77 -7.85
C LEU A 15 27.82 3.44 -8.97
N VAL A 16 27.22 4.59 -8.70
CA VAL A 16 26.73 5.50 -9.75
C VAL A 16 27.55 6.78 -9.70
N ALA A 17 28.21 7.05 -10.83
CA ALA A 17 29.07 8.19 -11.06
C ALA A 17 28.27 9.50 -11.13
N ALA A 18 28.67 10.49 -10.34
CA ALA A 18 28.17 11.86 -10.42
C ALA A 18 28.91 12.61 -11.54
N CYS A 19 28.21 12.94 -12.62
CA CYS A 19 28.68 13.93 -13.59
C CYS A 19 28.43 15.33 -13.01
N GLY A 20 29.45 15.90 -12.37
CA GLY A 20 29.46 17.29 -11.94
C GLY A 20 29.67 18.23 -13.13
N GLY A 21 28.58 18.77 -13.66
CA GLY A 21 28.59 19.91 -14.57
C GLY A 21 28.42 21.21 -13.79
N SER A 22 29.52 21.94 -13.59
CA SER A 22 29.52 23.28 -13.02
C SER A 22 28.98 24.29 -14.02
N VAL A 23 27.75 24.77 -13.80
CA VAL A 23 27.21 25.94 -14.49
C VAL A 23 27.81 27.19 -13.85
N SER A 24 28.71 27.84 -14.58
CA SER A 24 29.31 29.12 -14.21
C SER A 24 28.29 30.25 -14.43
N LEU A 25 27.66 30.74 -13.37
CA LEU A 25 26.93 32.01 -13.38
C LEU A 25 27.93 33.14 -13.13
N GLY A 26 27.98 34.09 -14.06
CA GLY A 26 28.93 35.19 -14.07
C GLY A 26 28.85 36.07 -12.82
N ASN A 27 30.02 36.39 -12.28
CA ASN A 27 30.22 37.38 -11.23
C ASN A 27 29.92 38.79 -11.76
N ASN A 28 28.81 39.39 -11.31
CA ASN A 28 28.66 40.84 -11.31
C ASN A 28 29.29 41.39 -10.01
N GLN A 29 30.59 41.65 -10.05
CA GLN A 29 31.27 42.43 -9.01
C GLN A 29 30.86 43.90 -9.12
N GLY A 30 29.74 44.26 -8.48
CA GLY A 30 29.42 45.62 -8.09
C GLY A 30 30.04 45.92 -6.72
N ALA A 31 30.91 46.94 -6.69
CA ALA A 31 31.63 47.50 -5.56
C ALA A 31 31.01 47.29 -4.15
N VAL A 32 31.75 46.58 -3.28
CA VAL A 32 31.47 46.50 -1.84
C VAL A 32 32.20 47.64 -1.14
N GLY A 33 31.44 48.59 -0.60
CA GLY A 33 31.91 49.53 0.41
C GLY A 33 32.15 48.77 1.72
N LYS A 34 33.34 48.94 2.28
CA LYS A 34 33.78 48.33 3.54
C LYS A 34 33.20 49.15 4.70
N GLY A 35 32.29 48.55 5.47
CA GLY A 35 31.77 49.11 6.70
C GLY A 35 31.69 48.01 7.75
N ASP A 36 32.59 48.07 8.73
CA ASP A 36 32.61 47.24 9.93
C ASP A 36 31.42 47.57 10.83
N ALA A 37 30.64 46.56 11.23
CA ALA A 37 29.76 46.63 12.40
C ALA A 37 29.39 45.22 12.89
N ASP A 38 30.05 44.79 13.96
CA ASP A 38 29.55 43.81 14.92
C ASP A 38 28.23 44.33 15.54
N GLY A 39 27.13 43.60 15.34
CA GLY A 39 25.84 43.89 15.97
C GLY A 39 24.81 42.85 15.60
N GLY A 40 24.26 42.15 16.60
CA GLY A 40 23.34 41.03 16.42
C GLY A 40 22.20 41.34 15.45
N ALA A 41 22.17 40.60 14.33
CA ALA A 41 21.09 40.69 13.36
C ALA A 41 19.94 39.81 13.85
N ASP A 42 19.04 40.43 14.61
CA ASP A 42 17.63 40.04 14.58
C ASP A 42 17.24 39.97 13.11
N GLY A 43 16.92 38.77 12.62
CA GLY A 43 16.67 38.51 11.20
C GLY A 43 15.58 39.42 10.67
N ALA A 44 15.98 40.57 10.12
CA ALA A 44 15.08 41.53 9.54
C ALA A 44 14.31 40.79 8.44
N ALA A 45 13.00 40.65 8.63
CA ALA A 45 12.13 39.98 7.69
C ALA A 45 12.28 40.66 6.32
N VAL A 46 12.56 39.86 5.29
CA VAL A 46 12.75 40.39 3.94
C VAL A 46 11.39 40.79 3.38
N ASP A 47 11.25 42.06 2.99
CA ASP A 47 10.02 42.56 2.38
C ASP A 47 9.92 42.15 0.90
N CYS A 48 9.27 41.02 0.65
CA CYS A 48 9.00 40.54 -0.70
C CYS A 48 7.78 41.20 -1.38
N THR A 49 7.19 42.23 -0.76
CA THR A 49 6.12 43.02 -1.40
C THR A 49 6.66 44.19 -2.22
N ALA A 50 7.95 44.52 -2.07
CA ALA A 50 8.57 45.59 -2.85
C ALA A 50 8.58 45.23 -4.35
N PRO A 51 8.33 46.21 -5.27
CA PRO A 51 8.09 45.95 -6.70
C PRO A 51 9.19 45.16 -7.43
N ASP A 52 10.44 45.27 -6.97
CA ASP A 52 11.61 44.66 -7.59
C ASP A 52 12.26 43.58 -6.72
N ALA A 53 11.60 43.16 -5.62
CA ALA A 53 12.17 42.24 -4.64
C ALA A 53 12.52 40.87 -5.24
N CYS A 54 11.69 40.35 -6.16
CA CYS A 54 11.92 39.09 -6.86
C CYS A 54 12.63 39.24 -8.22
N GLY A 55 13.00 40.47 -8.61
CA GLY A 55 13.50 40.77 -9.95
C GLY A 55 12.44 40.59 -11.05
N PRO A 56 12.85 40.61 -12.34
CA PRO A 56 11.94 40.44 -13.47
C PRO A 56 11.17 39.12 -13.41
N ALA A 57 9.93 39.11 -13.93
CA ALA A 57 9.16 37.88 -14.06
C ALA A 57 9.92 36.84 -14.90
N LEU A 58 9.87 35.56 -14.48
CA LEU A 58 10.66 34.46 -15.07
C LEU A 58 10.37 34.18 -16.56
N GLY A 59 9.35 34.81 -17.16
CA GLY A 59 8.98 34.61 -18.57
C GLY A 59 8.51 33.18 -18.90
N MET A 60 8.32 32.33 -17.88
CA MET A 60 7.86 30.96 -18.05
C MET A 60 6.36 30.95 -18.37
N PRO A 61 5.92 30.21 -19.40
CA PRO A 61 4.51 30.09 -19.68
C PRO A 61 3.82 29.22 -18.62
N ASN A 62 2.56 29.56 -18.32
CA ASN A 62 1.67 28.67 -17.60
C ASN A 62 1.23 27.52 -18.52
N ARG A 63 1.19 26.28 -18.00
CA ARG A 63 0.70 25.09 -18.70
C ARG A 63 -0.43 24.43 -17.91
N LEU A 64 -1.45 23.97 -18.62
CA LEU A 64 -2.46 23.09 -18.03
C LEU A 64 -1.82 21.72 -17.76
N CYS A 65 -2.02 21.19 -16.56
CA CYS A 65 -1.51 19.90 -16.15
C CYS A 65 -2.31 18.74 -16.75
N GLU A 66 -1.75 17.53 -16.68
CA GLU A 66 -2.40 16.32 -17.21
C GLU A 66 -3.72 15.97 -16.50
N ASP A 67 -3.93 16.52 -15.29
CA ASP A 67 -5.19 16.42 -14.56
C ASP A 67 -6.33 17.25 -15.20
N GLY A 68 -6.03 18.11 -16.17
CA GLY A 68 -6.97 19.00 -16.84
C GLY A 68 -7.59 20.07 -15.93
N LYS A 69 -7.07 20.25 -14.71
CA LYS A 69 -7.65 21.13 -13.68
C LYS A 69 -6.61 22.10 -13.12
N THR A 70 -5.38 21.66 -12.91
CA THR A 70 -4.32 22.45 -12.30
C THR A 70 -3.51 23.16 -13.39
N THR A 71 -3.09 24.38 -13.12
CA THR A 71 -2.17 25.13 -13.98
C THR A 71 -0.81 25.21 -13.30
N ALA A 72 0.22 24.64 -13.92
CA ALA A 72 1.59 24.78 -13.47
C ALA A 72 2.28 25.98 -14.12
N GLY A 73 3.21 26.59 -13.41
CA GLY A 73 3.95 27.77 -13.85
C GLY A 73 4.02 28.86 -12.78
N PRO A 74 4.53 30.06 -13.14
CA PRO A 74 4.65 31.17 -12.21
C PRO A 74 3.27 31.72 -11.83
N THR A 75 3.03 31.87 -10.53
CA THR A 75 1.76 32.42 -10.02
C THR A 75 1.71 33.96 -10.05
N GLY A 76 2.85 34.60 -10.27
CA GLY A 76 3.02 36.04 -10.12
C GLY A 76 3.11 36.51 -8.66
N ARG A 77 3.22 35.58 -7.69
CA ARG A 77 3.46 35.91 -6.28
C ARG A 77 4.96 35.90 -5.98
N CYS A 78 5.44 36.95 -5.34
CA CYS A 78 6.79 37.07 -4.80
C CYS A 78 6.76 36.68 -3.32
N LEU A 79 7.51 35.64 -2.92
CA LEU A 79 7.48 35.08 -1.57
C LEU A 79 8.89 34.97 -0.99
N ASP A 80 9.02 35.13 0.34
CA ASP A 80 10.26 34.86 1.05
C ASP A 80 10.56 33.35 1.07
N LYS A 81 11.78 33.00 0.63
CA LYS A 81 12.32 31.65 0.58
C LYS A 81 13.62 31.57 1.38
N GLY A 82 13.54 31.88 2.67
CA GLY A 82 14.67 31.72 3.60
C GLY A 82 15.60 32.93 3.61
N GLY A 83 15.05 34.14 3.62
CA GLY A 83 15.79 35.40 3.60
C GLY A 83 16.08 35.91 2.18
N VAL A 84 15.42 35.35 1.16
CA VAL A 84 15.56 35.76 -0.25
C VAL A 84 14.19 35.72 -0.91
N CYS A 85 13.82 36.79 -1.58
CA CYS A 85 12.56 36.84 -2.33
C CYS A 85 12.69 36.04 -3.63
N GLY A 86 11.73 35.14 -3.87
CA GLY A 86 11.65 34.34 -5.09
C GLY A 86 10.23 34.27 -5.64
N TRP A 87 10.12 34.15 -6.95
CA TRP A 87 8.86 33.87 -7.61
C TRP A 87 8.32 32.51 -7.19
N GLU A 88 7.05 32.45 -6.82
CA GLU A 88 6.38 31.19 -6.58
C GLU A 88 6.07 30.48 -7.91
N ILE A 89 6.51 29.23 -8.00
CA ILE A 89 6.23 28.32 -9.10
C ILE A 89 5.36 27.19 -8.55
N ILE A 90 4.20 26.98 -9.17
CA ILE A 90 3.38 25.80 -8.91
C ILE A 90 3.80 24.72 -9.90
N ASP A 91 4.20 23.57 -9.38
CA ASP A 91 4.41 22.37 -10.19
C ASP A 91 3.07 21.66 -10.45
N CYS A 92 3.00 20.95 -11.57
CA CYS A 92 1.87 20.06 -11.78
C CYS A 92 1.90 19.00 -10.66
N PRO A 93 0.74 18.65 -10.07
CA PRO A 93 0.69 17.43 -9.30
C PRO A 93 1.22 16.32 -10.19
N SER A 94 2.19 15.55 -9.69
CA SER A 94 2.70 14.38 -10.40
C SER A 94 1.49 13.57 -10.82
N ALA A 95 1.28 13.42 -12.12
CA ALA A 95 0.15 12.68 -12.65
C ALA A 95 0.16 11.31 -11.96
N LEU A 96 -0.93 10.96 -11.27
CA LEU A 96 -1.00 9.66 -10.63
C LEU A 96 -0.75 8.63 -11.72
N THR A 97 0.35 7.90 -11.62
CA THR A 97 0.59 6.78 -12.54
C THR A 97 -0.42 5.71 -12.18
N CYS A 98 -1.15 5.19 -13.18
CA CYS A 98 -2.18 4.17 -12.91
C CYS A 98 -1.61 2.92 -12.23
N PHE A 99 -0.45 2.46 -12.71
CA PHE A 99 0.17 1.24 -12.22
C PHE A 99 1.65 1.46 -11.93
N ASP A 100 2.18 0.73 -10.96
CA ASP A 100 3.61 0.66 -10.68
C ASP A 100 4.33 -0.30 -11.65
N GLY A 101 5.65 -0.44 -11.49
CA GLY A 101 6.46 -1.35 -12.31
C GLY A 101 6.12 -2.84 -12.14
N ALA A 102 5.37 -3.22 -11.10
CA ALA A 102 4.88 -4.58 -10.88
C ALA A 102 3.48 -4.79 -11.49
N GLY A 103 2.87 -3.74 -12.05
CA GLY A 103 1.53 -3.79 -12.61
C GLY A 103 0.43 -3.75 -11.54
N SER A 104 0.74 -3.40 -10.29
CA SER A 104 -0.26 -3.08 -9.25
C SER A 104 -0.66 -1.61 -9.34
N LEU A 105 -1.80 -1.22 -8.77
CA LEU A 105 -2.14 0.21 -8.64
C LEU A 105 -1.02 0.94 -7.88
N SER A 106 -0.70 2.17 -8.29
CA SER A 106 0.36 2.94 -7.65
C SER A 106 0.07 3.23 -6.17
N PRO A 107 1.10 3.39 -5.31
CA PRO A 107 0.91 3.63 -3.88
C PRO A 107 -0.04 4.80 -3.57
N GLU A 108 -0.01 5.86 -4.38
CA GLU A 108 -0.86 7.04 -4.22
C GLU A 108 -2.34 6.71 -4.46
N VAL A 109 -2.64 5.87 -5.44
CA VAL A 109 -4.01 5.40 -5.71
C VAL A 109 -4.52 4.48 -4.60
N ARG A 110 -3.61 3.79 -3.90
CA ARG A 110 -3.93 2.80 -2.85
C ARG A 110 -3.87 3.36 -1.43
N ALA A 111 -3.47 4.62 -1.24
CA ALA A 111 -3.20 5.18 0.08
C ALA A 111 -4.47 5.24 0.97
N CYS A 112 -4.35 4.84 2.23
CA CYS A 112 -5.45 4.84 3.19
C CYS A 112 -4.98 5.16 4.61
N ALA A 113 -5.90 5.66 5.45
CA ALA A 113 -5.66 5.79 6.88
C ALA A 113 -6.33 4.65 7.67
N LYS A 114 -7.47 4.15 7.19
CA LYS A 114 -8.26 3.09 7.83
C LYS A 114 -9.03 2.25 6.81
N ASP A 115 -9.57 1.12 7.25
CA ASP A 115 -10.28 0.15 6.38
C ASP A 115 -11.45 0.79 5.63
N GLU A 116 -12.17 1.73 6.24
CA GLU A 116 -13.31 2.41 5.61
C GLU A 116 -12.88 3.33 4.47
N ASP A 117 -11.61 3.67 4.34
CA ASP A 117 -11.08 4.47 3.23
C ASP A 117 -10.82 3.60 1.99
N CYS A 118 -10.98 2.28 2.08
CA CYS A 118 -10.62 1.36 1.01
C CYS A 118 -11.84 0.87 0.21
N THR A 119 -11.62 0.66 -1.08
CA THR A 119 -12.52 -0.02 -2.03
C THR A 119 -11.71 -1.00 -2.88
N SER A 120 -12.36 -1.86 -3.66
CA SER A 120 -11.72 -2.79 -4.59
C SER A 120 -12.06 -2.45 -6.02
N VAL A 121 -11.07 -2.58 -6.92
CA VAL A 121 -11.24 -2.43 -8.36
C VAL A 121 -10.72 -3.67 -9.07
N ASP A 122 -11.50 -4.23 -9.98
CA ASP A 122 -11.09 -5.39 -10.78
C ASP A 122 -10.25 -4.94 -11.97
N VAL A 123 -8.97 -5.30 -11.97
CA VAL A 123 -7.99 -4.95 -13.00
C VAL A 123 -7.66 -6.17 -13.83
N GLN A 124 -7.85 -6.10 -15.16
CA GLN A 124 -7.40 -7.14 -16.08
C GLN A 124 -5.87 -7.15 -16.15
N VAL A 125 -5.26 -8.32 -15.98
CA VAL A 125 -3.79 -8.48 -15.92
C VAL A 125 -3.18 -9.15 -17.15
N ASP A 126 -4.01 -9.75 -18.02
CA ASP A 126 -3.57 -10.36 -19.27
C ASP A 126 -4.67 -10.38 -20.34
N CYS A 127 -4.33 -10.88 -21.54
CA CYS A 127 -5.23 -10.99 -22.67
C CYS A 127 -6.32 -12.07 -22.53
N CYS A 128 -6.20 -12.98 -21.53
CA CYS A 128 -7.17 -14.04 -21.26
C CYS A 128 -8.39 -13.53 -20.48
N GLY A 129 -8.38 -12.26 -20.09
CA GLY A 129 -9.42 -11.70 -19.22
C GLY A 129 -9.21 -12.06 -17.75
N ASN A 130 -8.05 -12.59 -17.36
CA ASN A 130 -7.77 -12.79 -15.94
C ASN A 130 -7.75 -11.44 -15.23
N THR A 131 -8.45 -11.37 -14.10
CA THR A 131 -8.59 -10.15 -13.31
C THR A 131 -7.99 -10.31 -11.93
N THR A 132 -7.47 -9.22 -11.39
CA THR A 132 -7.08 -9.08 -9.98
C THR A 132 -7.92 -7.98 -9.35
N ALA A 133 -8.63 -8.29 -8.28
CA ALA A 133 -9.27 -7.31 -7.42
C ALA A 133 -8.16 -6.60 -6.64
N MET A 134 -7.86 -5.36 -6.99
CA MET A 134 -6.83 -4.54 -6.32
C MET A 134 -7.48 -3.57 -5.35
N GLY A 135 -6.87 -3.36 -4.19
CA GLY A 135 -7.33 -2.35 -3.23
C GLY A 135 -7.00 -0.94 -3.73
N ALA A 136 -7.96 -0.03 -3.65
CA ALA A 136 -7.82 1.39 -3.99
C ALA A 136 -8.38 2.27 -2.87
N ALA A 137 -7.86 3.49 -2.74
CA ALA A 137 -8.44 4.50 -1.88
C ALA A 137 -9.81 4.92 -2.44
N LYS A 138 -10.83 5.06 -1.59
CA LYS A 138 -12.16 5.57 -1.98
C LYS A 138 -12.07 6.98 -2.57
N ALA A 139 -11.16 7.80 -2.05
CA ALA A 139 -10.89 9.13 -2.61
C ALA A 139 -10.43 9.08 -4.07
N ASN A 140 -9.86 7.95 -4.51
CA ASN A 140 -9.31 7.71 -5.83
C ASN A 140 -10.11 6.65 -6.63
N ASP A 141 -11.31 6.26 -6.18
CA ASP A 141 -12.07 5.15 -6.80
C ASP A 141 -12.33 5.39 -8.29
N ALA A 142 -12.87 6.55 -8.65
CA ALA A 142 -13.14 6.89 -10.04
C ALA A 142 -11.87 6.87 -10.92
N PHE A 143 -10.74 7.28 -10.35
CA PHE A 143 -9.45 7.24 -11.05
C PHE A 143 -8.97 5.78 -11.23
N ALA A 144 -9.03 4.96 -10.19
CA ALA A 144 -8.68 3.55 -10.25
C ALA A 144 -9.56 2.76 -11.23
N GLN A 145 -10.86 3.04 -11.28
CA GLN A 145 -11.80 2.46 -12.26
C GLN A 145 -11.42 2.84 -13.69
N LYS A 146 -11.04 4.10 -13.93
CA LYS A 146 -10.54 4.53 -15.24
C LYS A 146 -9.26 3.78 -15.61
N CYS A 147 -8.30 3.67 -14.69
CA CYS A 147 -7.06 2.92 -14.92
C CYS A 147 -7.32 1.45 -15.29
N ALA A 148 -8.28 0.81 -14.61
CA ALA A 148 -8.69 -0.56 -14.91
C ALA A 148 -9.32 -0.67 -16.30
N ALA A 149 -10.21 0.27 -16.67
CA ALA A 149 -10.85 0.31 -17.98
C ALA A 149 -9.85 0.56 -19.12
N ASP A 150 -8.94 1.53 -18.95
CA ASP A 150 -7.89 1.84 -19.95
C ASP A 150 -6.98 0.63 -20.16
N ARG A 151 -6.56 -0.04 -19.07
CA ARG A 151 -5.73 -1.25 -19.14
C ARG A 151 -6.46 -2.39 -19.83
N LYS A 152 -7.73 -2.61 -19.51
CA LYS A 152 -8.59 -3.60 -20.20
C LYS A 152 -8.69 -3.32 -21.70
N ALA A 153 -8.88 -2.06 -22.10
CA ALA A 153 -8.95 -1.68 -23.50
C ALA A 153 -7.64 -1.95 -24.26
N GLY A 154 -6.50 -1.97 -23.57
CA GLY A 154 -5.19 -2.27 -24.15
C GLY A 154 -4.92 -3.76 -24.42
N TYR A 155 -5.71 -4.68 -23.86
CA TYR A 155 -5.52 -6.11 -24.10
C TYR A 155 -6.31 -6.59 -25.32
N PRO A 156 -5.65 -7.10 -26.38
CA PRO A 156 -6.35 -7.82 -27.42
C PRO A 156 -6.89 -9.13 -26.81
N GLY A 157 -8.16 -9.47 -27.03
CA GLY A 157 -8.69 -10.75 -26.55
C GLY A 157 -7.95 -11.91 -27.22
N CYS A 158 -7.34 -12.82 -26.45
CA CYS A 158 -6.54 -13.92 -26.99
C CYS A 158 -7.23 -15.30 -26.96
N GLY A 159 -8.51 -15.37 -26.58
CA GLY A 159 -9.35 -16.56 -26.74
C GLY A 159 -9.09 -17.71 -25.75
N CYS A 160 -8.28 -17.50 -24.71
CA CYS A 160 -8.10 -18.44 -23.61
C CYS A 160 -9.27 -18.37 -22.60
N PRO A 161 -9.49 -19.44 -21.81
CA PRO A 161 -10.45 -19.40 -20.71
C PRO A 161 -9.98 -18.43 -19.62
N GLN A 162 -10.94 -17.69 -19.06
CA GLN A 162 -10.73 -16.84 -17.90
C GLN A 162 -10.55 -17.68 -16.64
N GLY A 163 -9.49 -17.41 -15.88
CA GLY A 163 -9.20 -17.99 -14.56
C GLY A 163 -9.95 -17.28 -13.43
N PRO A 164 -9.78 -17.75 -12.19
CA PRO A 164 -10.44 -17.15 -11.03
C PRO A 164 -9.90 -15.75 -10.74
N LEU A 165 -10.77 -14.88 -10.22
CA LEU A 165 -10.41 -13.56 -9.71
C LEU A 165 -9.39 -13.69 -8.57
N LYS A 166 -8.27 -13.00 -8.67
CA LYS A 166 -7.20 -12.96 -7.64
C LYS A 166 -7.28 -11.69 -6.81
N ALA A 167 -6.85 -11.73 -5.56
CA ALA A 167 -6.69 -10.54 -4.72
C ALA A 167 -5.21 -10.11 -4.61
N ASP A 168 -4.95 -8.98 -3.95
CA ASP A 168 -3.60 -8.43 -3.72
C ASP A 168 -2.68 -9.40 -2.96
N ASP A 169 -3.25 -10.22 -2.07
CA ASP A 169 -2.52 -11.22 -1.29
C ASP A 169 -2.34 -12.56 -2.02
N GLY A 170 -2.80 -12.65 -3.27
CA GLY A 170 -2.73 -13.85 -4.10
C GLY A 170 -3.83 -14.88 -3.84
N THR A 171 -4.74 -14.64 -2.88
CA THR A 171 -5.93 -15.50 -2.69
C THR A 171 -6.84 -15.42 -3.92
N THR A 172 -7.62 -16.48 -4.14
CA THR A 172 -8.55 -16.58 -5.27
C THR A 172 -9.99 -16.72 -4.81
N ALA A 173 -10.91 -16.08 -5.53
CA ALA A 173 -12.34 -16.26 -5.33
C ALA A 173 -12.75 -17.74 -5.42
N GLY A 174 -13.38 -18.30 -4.39
CA GLY A 174 -13.86 -19.69 -4.33
C GLY A 174 -15.09 -19.99 -5.19
N GLY A 175 -15.50 -19.09 -6.09
CA GLY A 175 -16.69 -19.21 -6.92
C GLY A 175 -17.23 -17.86 -7.40
N GLN A 176 -18.31 -17.90 -8.18
CA GLN A 176 -19.02 -16.70 -8.62
C GLN A 176 -19.62 -15.98 -7.40
N GLY A 177 -19.38 -14.67 -7.30
CA GLY A 177 -19.91 -13.86 -6.20
C GLY A 177 -19.13 -13.94 -4.90
N ALA A 178 -17.91 -14.51 -4.90
CA ALA A 178 -17.04 -14.45 -3.73
C ALA A 178 -16.83 -12.99 -3.29
N LYS A 179 -17.07 -12.74 -1.99
CA LYS A 179 -16.93 -11.40 -1.43
C LYS A 179 -15.45 -11.09 -1.22
N VAL A 180 -14.97 -10.06 -1.90
CA VAL A 180 -13.64 -9.48 -1.62
C VAL A 180 -13.69 -8.71 -0.31
N SER A 181 -12.71 -8.96 0.55
CA SER A 181 -12.43 -8.14 1.72
C SER A 181 -11.36 -7.13 1.38
N VAL A 182 -11.49 -5.89 1.85
CA VAL A 182 -10.51 -4.82 1.64
C VAL A 182 -10.12 -4.26 2.99
N ARG A 183 -8.82 -4.13 3.26
CA ARG A 183 -8.28 -3.57 4.51
C ARG A 183 -7.14 -2.61 4.22
N CYS A 184 -6.99 -1.62 5.09
CA CYS A 184 -5.86 -0.72 5.11
C CYS A 184 -4.72 -1.35 5.91
N THR A 185 -3.69 -1.84 5.22
CA THR A 185 -2.54 -2.50 5.86
C THR A 185 -1.26 -1.75 5.52
N GLY A 186 -0.63 -1.14 6.53
CA GLY A 186 0.60 -0.36 6.33
C GLY A 186 0.39 0.88 5.46
N GLY A 187 -0.78 1.53 5.57
CA GLY A 187 -1.13 2.71 4.77
C GLY A 187 -1.55 2.43 3.33
N VAL A 188 -1.74 1.15 2.97
CA VAL A 188 -2.09 0.71 1.62
C VAL A 188 -3.33 -0.18 1.65
N CYS A 189 -4.30 0.10 0.80
CA CYS A 189 -5.45 -0.76 0.59
C CYS A 189 -5.02 -2.08 -0.05
N LYS A 190 -5.30 -3.18 0.66
CA LYS A 190 -5.07 -4.55 0.21
C LYS A 190 -6.38 -5.31 0.19
N THR A 191 -6.56 -6.11 -0.85
CA THR A 191 -7.68 -7.04 -0.96
C THR A 191 -7.27 -8.46 -0.56
N SER A 192 -8.26 -9.23 -0.11
CA SER A 192 -8.16 -10.67 0.13
C SER A 192 -9.51 -11.33 -0.13
N PHE A 193 -9.51 -12.58 -0.57
CA PHE A 193 -10.69 -13.44 -0.52
C PHE A 193 -10.63 -14.27 0.75
N ASP A 194 -11.75 -14.31 1.48
CA ASP A 194 -11.91 -15.30 2.55
C ASP A 194 -12.04 -16.68 1.90
N PRO A 195 -11.06 -17.58 2.09
CA PRO A 195 -11.11 -18.92 1.50
C PRO A 195 -12.30 -19.73 2.01
N CYS A 196 -12.91 -19.29 3.12
CA CYS A 196 -14.04 -19.93 3.77
C CYS A 196 -15.35 -19.16 3.59
N ALA A 197 -15.38 -18.11 2.74
CA ALA A 197 -16.61 -17.39 2.45
C ALA A 197 -17.71 -18.37 1.97
N GLY A 198 -18.85 -18.36 2.65
CA GLY A 198 -19.98 -19.25 2.34
C GLY A 198 -19.87 -20.66 2.91
N GLN A 199 -18.78 -21.00 3.59
CA GLN A 199 -18.67 -22.24 4.35
C GLN A 199 -19.23 -22.05 5.77
N THR A 200 -20.00 -23.03 6.25
CA THR A 200 -20.38 -23.08 7.66
C THR A 200 -19.16 -23.53 8.46
N LEU A 201 -18.43 -22.55 9.01
CA LEU A 201 -17.31 -22.84 9.91
C LEU A 201 -17.85 -23.46 11.22
N PRO A 202 -17.26 -24.56 11.70
CA PRO A 202 -17.63 -25.15 12.99
C PRO A 202 -17.30 -24.18 14.13
N ALA A 203 -18.00 -24.32 15.27
CA ALA A 203 -17.69 -23.55 16.47
C ALA A 203 -16.25 -23.83 16.93
N CYS A 204 -15.53 -22.81 17.40
CA CYS A 204 -14.21 -23.04 17.96
C CYS A 204 -14.26 -24.04 19.13
N PRO A 205 -13.35 -25.03 19.15
CA PRO A 205 -13.16 -25.82 20.35
C PRO A 205 -12.82 -24.89 21.51
N ARG A 206 -13.28 -25.24 22.71
CA ARG A 206 -12.94 -24.45 23.91
C ARG A 206 -11.43 -24.45 24.12
N GLU A 207 -10.87 -23.30 24.49
CA GLU A 207 -9.45 -23.24 24.86
C GLU A 207 -9.15 -24.29 25.94
N CYS A 208 -8.09 -25.07 25.72
CA CYS A 208 -7.67 -26.16 26.61
C CYS A 208 -7.44 -25.70 28.07
N THR A 209 -7.14 -24.42 28.26
CA THR A 209 -6.93 -23.75 29.55
C THR A 209 -8.18 -23.69 30.43
N THR A 210 -9.37 -23.86 29.84
CA THR A 210 -10.66 -23.83 30.55
C THR A 210 -11.31 -25.21 30.69
N PHE A 211 -10.57 -26.30 30.47
CA PHE A 211 -11.02 -27.61 30.93
C PHE A 211 -10.94 -27.66 32.46
N PRO A 212 -12.07 -27.81 33.19
CA PRO A 212 -12.04 -27.99 34.64
C PRO A 212 -11.46 -29.36 35.06
N GLU A 213 -11.06 -30.21 34.11
CA GLU A 213 -10.46 -31.51 34.37
C GLU A 213 -8.93 -31.44 34.21
N THR A 214 -8.29 -30.65 35.08
CA THR A 214 -6.84 -30.84 35.40
C THR A 214 -6.62 -32.10 36.27
N GLY A 215 -7.63 -32.95 36.41
CA GLY A 215 -7.52 -34.25 37.06
C GLY A 215 -6.90 -35.30 36.15
N ALA A 216 -6.26 -36.29 36.77
CA ALA A 216 -5.82 -37.50 36.10
C ALA A 216 -6.97 -38.12 35.31
N CYS A 217 -6.73 -38.47 34.05
CA CYS A 217 -7.65 -39.20 33.21
C CYS A 217 -7.25 -40.67 33.13
N THR A 218 -8.19 -41.53 32.74
CA THR A 218 -7.93 -42.94 32.48
C THR A 218 -7.64 -43.14 30.99
N ASN A 219 -6.69 -44.02 30.65
CA ASN A 219 -6.44 -44.37 29.25
C ASN A 219 -7.73 -44.79 28.55
N GLY A 220 -8.11 -44.05 27.50
CA GLY A 220 -9.34 -44.29 26.74
C GLY A 220 -10.47 -43.29 27.01
N ASP A 221 -10.34 -42.41 28.01
CA ASP A 221 -11.31 -41.35 28.23
C ASP A 221 -11.37 -40.40 27.02
N LYS A 222 -12.60 -39.97 26.67
CA LYS A 222 -12.87 -38.99 25.61
C LYS A 222 -13.55 -37.77 26.19
N CYS A 223 -13.09 -36.57 25.84
CA CYS A 223 -13.80 -35.31 26.18
C CYS A 223 -15.05 -35.14 25.30
N ARG A 224 -16.08 -35.98 25.48
CA ARG A 224 -17.37 -35.72 24.84
C ARG A 224 -18.29 -35.02 25.84
N ALA A 225 -18.39 -33.70 25.73
CA ALA A 225 -19.67 -33.07 26.01
C ALA A 225 -20.67 -33.62 24.97
N ALA A 226 -21.80 -34.15 25.42
CA ALA A 226 -22.81 -34.70 24.54
C ALA A 226 -23.23 -33.66 23.48
N GLY A 227 -22.97 -33.94 22.19
CA GLY A 227 -23.47 -33.13 21.07
C GLY A 227 -22.41 -32.49 20.16
N SER A 228 -21.11 -32.49 20.48
CA SER A 228 -20.10 -31.94 19.56
C SER A 228 -19.67 -33.00 18.53
N GLN A 229 -19.87 -32.72 17.23
CA GLN A 229 -19.62 -33.69 16.15
C GLN A 229 -18.36 -33.42 15.32
N ILE A 230 -17.64 -32.29 15.49
CA ILE A 230 -16.43 -31.99 14.69
C ILE A 230 -15.40 -31.20 15.52
N GLY A 231 -14.14 -31.70 15.58
CA GLY A 231 -12.93 -31.03 16.09
C GLY A 231 -12.97 -30.65 17.57
N ASP A 232 -12.45 -31.41 18.53
CA ASP A 232 -11.13 -32.04 18.59
C ASP A 232 -11.25 -33.36 19.36
N GLU A 233 -10.55 -34.41 18.92
CA GLU A 233 -10.40 -35.57 19.79
C GLU A 233 -9.37 -35.25 20.87
N CYS A 234 -9.85 -34.94 22.07
CA CYS A 234 -9.04 -35.07 23.26
C CYS A 234 -9.00 -36.56 23.62
N SER A 235 -7.79 -37.13 23.65
CA SER A 235 -7.56 -38.52 24.05
C SER A 235 -6.65 -38.55 25.26
N CYS A 236 -7.02 -39.33 26.27
CA CYS A 236 -6.15 -39.56 27.42
C CYS A 236 -5.15 -40.69 27.11
N THR A 237 -3.86 -40.39 27.14
CA THR A 237 -2.78 -41.38 27.03
C THR A 237 -1.76 -41.18 28.14
N GLY A 238 -1.51 -42.22 28.93
CA GLY A 238 -0.61 -42.18 30.08
C GLY A 238 -1.09 -41.27 31.21
N GLY A 239 -2.40 -41.10 31.39
CA GLY A 239 -2.97 -40.18 32.39
C GLY A 239 -2.87 -38.69 32.02
N THR A 240 -2.48 -38.38 30.78
CA THR A 240 -2.39 -37.01 30.26
C THR A 240 -3.33 -36.84 29.07
N TRP A 241 -4.07 -35.74 29.05
CA TRP A 241 -4.90 -35.36 27.90
C TRP A 241 -4.02 -34.85 26.74
N GLY A 242 -4.18 -35.43 25.56
CA GLY A 242 -3.64 -34.93 24.30
C GLY A 242 -4.75 -34.44 23.38
N CYS A 243 -4.56 -33.29 22.73
CA CYS A 243 -5.50 -32.74 21.76
C CYS A 243 -5.05 -33.07 20.33
N ALA A 244 -5.93 -33.67 19.53
CA ALA A 244 -5.73 -33.86 18.10
C ALA A 244 -6.64 -32.90 17.33
N VAL A 245 -6.02 -31.96 16.61
CA VAL A 245 -6.71 -31.07 15.66
C VAL A 245 -7.03 -31.87 14.39
N HIS A 246 -8.23 -31.71 13.84
CA HIS A 246 -8.68 -32.49 12.69
C HIS A 246 -7.85 -32.22 11.41
N PRO A 247 -7.88 -33.14 10.42
CA PRO A 247 -7.23 -32.93 9.13
C PRO A 247 -7.79 -31.70 8.40
N PRO A 248 -7.02 -31.11 7.46
CA PRO A 248 -7.42 -29.94 6.69
C PRO A 248 -8.80 -30.05 6.04
N LEU A 249 -9.67 -29.04 6.22
CA LEU A 249 -10.88 -28.85 5.41
C LEU A 249 -10.59 -28.23 4.03
N GLY A 250 -9.30 -27.96 3.74
CA GLY A 250 -8.81 -27.42 2.48
C GLY A 250 -7.53 -26.62 2.69
N MET A 251 -6.95 -26.05 1.64
CA MET A 251 -5.85 -25.08 1.82
C MET A 251 -6.45 -23.77 2.34
N GLY A 252 -6.09 -23.34 3.55
CA GLY A 252 -6.47 -22.03 4.11
C GLY A 252 -7.63 -22.00 5.11
N CYS A 253 -8.53 -22.99 5.14
CA CYS A 253 -9.66 -23.00 6.09
C CYS A 253 -9.40 -23.69 7.45
N ASN A 254 -8.19 -24.18 7.67
CA ASN A 254 -7.89 -25.07 8.81
C ASN A 254 -7.53 -24.31 10.11
N LEU A 255 -7.57 -22.98 10.06
CA LEU A 255 -7.13 -22.10 11.16
C LEU A 255 -8.24 -21.16 11.65
N VAL A 256 -9.45 -21.27 11.09
CA VAL A 256 -10.56 -20.38 11.41
C VAL A 256 -11.77 -21.21 11.79
N CYS A 257 -12.03 -21.26 13.09
CA CYS A 257 -13.30 -21.69 13.65
C CYS A 257 -14.13 -20.44 14.01
N ARG A 258 -15.44 -20.61 14.21
CA ARG A 258 -16.35 -19.50 14.54
C ARG A 258 -16.31 -19.11 16.02
#